data_AF-A0A377D500-F1
#
_entry.id   AF-A0A377D500-F1
#
_cell.length_a   1.000
_cell.length_b   1.000
_cell.length_c   1.000
_cell.angle_alpha   90.00
_cell.angle_beta   90.00
_cell.angle_gamma   90.00
#
_symmetry.space_group_name_H-M   'P 1'
#
loop_
_entity.id
_entity.type
_entity.pdbx_description
1 polymer ?
#
loop_
_entity_poly.entity_id
_entity_poly.type
_entity_poly.pdbx_seq_one_letter_code
_entity_poly.pdbx_strand_id
1 'polypeptide(L)'
;MLRIIDTETCGLQGGIVEIASVDVIDGKIVNPMSHLVRPDRPISPQAMAIHRITEAMVADKPWIEDVIPHYYGSEWYVAHNASFDRRVLPEMPVSGFAP
;
A
#
# COMPACT_ATOMS: atom_id res chain seq x y z
N MET A 1 -7.91 -6.40 16.05
CA MET A 1 -7.08 -6.80 14.88
C MET A 1 -6.38 -5.55 14.38
N LEU A 2 -5.10 -5.64 14.03
CA LEU A 2 -4.33 -4.56 13.45
C LEU A 2 -3.98 -4.96 12.01
N ARG A 3 -4.24 -4.11 11.02
CA ARG A 3 -3.79 -4.35 9.65
C ARG A 3 -2.53 -3.54 9.39
N ILE A 4 -1.42 -4.23 9.18
CA ILE A 4 -0.16 -3.60 8.81
C ILE A 4 -0.25 -3.36 7.30
N ILE A 5 0.04 -2.13 6.87
CA ILE A 5 0.07 -1.72 5.47
C ILE A 5 1.47 -1.24 5.15
N ASP A 6 1.90 -1.54 3.93
CA ASP A 6 3.11 -1.03 3.34
C ASP A 6 2.87 -0.71 1.86
N THR A 7 3.55 0.31 1.34
CA THR A 7 3.42 0.76 -0.04
C THR A 7 4.76 1.02 -0.70
N GLU A 8 4.94 0.47 -1.89
CA GLU A 8 6.05 0.83 -2.76
C GLU A 8 5.58 1.83 -3.80
N THR A 9 6.41 2.83 -4.08
CA THR A 9 6.01 3.99 -4.87
C THR A 9 7.03 4.37 -5.93
N CYS A 10 6.62 5.09 -6.96
CA CYS A 10 7.48 5.67 -7.98
C CYS A 10 8.49 6.69 -7.40
N GLY A 11 8.24 7.19 -6.18
CA GLY A 11 9.08 8.13 -5.46
C GLY A 11 8.35 8.76 -4.27
N LEU A 12 9.00 9.69 -3.58
CA LEU A 12 8.47 10.29 -2.34
C LEU A 12 7.15 11.08 -2.51
N GLN A 13 6.77 11.38 -3.75
CA GLN A 13 5.54 12.09 -4.11
C GLN A 13 4.36 11.15 -4.43
N GLY A 14 4.52 9.83 -4.32
CA GLY A 14 3.49 8.83 -4.61
C GLY A 14 3.64 8.16 -5.97
N GLY A 15 2.52 7.69 -6.53
CA GLY A 15 2.47 6.75 -7.65
C GLY A 15 2.73 5.34 -7.13
N ILE A 16 1.68 4.58 -6.83
CA ILE A 16 1.81 3.28 -6.17
C ILE A 16 2.18 2.21 -7.20
N VAL A 17 3.21 1.42 -6.91
CA VAL A 17 3.62 0.26 -7.71
C VAL A 17 3.32 -1.07 -7.02
N GLU A 18 3.21 -1.06 -5.69
CA GLU A 18 2.76 -2.21 -4.89
C GLU A 18 2.07 -1.72 -3.62
N ILE A 19 1.06 -2.47 -3.20
CA ILE A 19 0.48 -2.37 -1.86
C ILE A 19 0.48 -3.78 -1.23
N ALA A 20 0.82 -3.87 0.04
CA ALA A 20 0.80 -5.11 0.79
C ALA A 20 0.20 -4.93 2.18
N SER A 21 -0.32 -6.03 2.74
CA SER A 21 -0.77 -6.05 4.13
C SER A 21 -0.64 -7.42 4.77
N VAL A 22 -0.56 -7.38 6.10
CA VAL A 22 -0.82 -8.53 6.96
C VAL A 22 -1.72 -8.10 8.12
N ASP A 23 -2.50 -9.04 8.65
CA ASP A 23 -3.28 -8.81 9.85
C ASP A 23 -2.55 -9.37 11.08
N VAL A 24 -2.59 -8.64 12.18
CA VAL A 24 -2.12 -9.10 13.49
C VAL A 24 -3.32 -9.29 14.42
N ILE A 25 -3.51 -10.53 14.84
CA ILE A 25 -4.58 -10.97 15.75
C ILE A 25 -3.93 -11.80 16.85
N ASP A 26 -4.13 -11.40 18.11
CA ASP A 26 -3.56 -12.06 19.30
C ASP A 26 -2.04 -12.32 19.19
N GLY A 27 -1.31 -11.33 18.67
CA GLY A 27 0.14 -11.38 18.48
C GLY A 27 0.61 -12.28 17.33
N LYS A 28 -0.30 -12.81 16.51
CA LYS A 28 0.03 -13.66 15.35
C LYS A 28 -0.21 -12.93 14.05
N ILE A 29 0.72 -13.10 13.11
CA ILE A 29 0.62 -12.58 11.75
C ILE A 29 -0.19 -13.57 10.90
N VAL A 30 -1.25 -13.07 10.27
CA VAL A 30 -2.19 -13.84 9.44
C VAL A 30 -2.62 -13.01 8.22
N ASN A 31 -3.36 -13.64 7.29
CA ASN A 31 -3.98 -12.99 6.13
C ASN A 31 -3.03 -12.10 5.29
N PRO A 32 -1.92 -12.66 4.75
CA PRO A 32 -1.05 -11.90 3.87
C PRO A 32 -1.75 -11.58 2.54
N MET A 33 -1.67 -10.32 2.12
CA MET A 33 -2.17 -9.85 0.81
C MET A 33 -1.11 -8.95 0.18
N SER A 34 -0.92 -9.06 -1.13
CA SER A 34 -0.14 -8.10 -1.90
C SER A 34 -0.65 -8.00 -3.34
N HIS A 35 -0.53 -6.81 -3.91
CA HIS A 35 -0.88 -6.54 -5.29
C HIS A 35 0.14 -5.59 -5.90
N LEU A 36 0.67 -5.98 -7.05
CA LEU A 36 1.30 -5.03 -7.96
C LEU A 36 0.23 -4.12 -8.55
N VAL A 37 0.56 -2.84 -8.68
CA VAL A 37 -0.36 -1.78 -9.09
C VAL A 37 0.26 -1.01 -10.24
N ARG A 38 -0.55 -0.65 -11.23
CA ARG A 38 -0.14 0.26 -12.29
C ARG A 38 -0.10 1.69 -11.74
N PRO A 39 1.07 2.36 -11.73
CA PRO A 39 1.19 3.70 -11.17
C PRO A 39 0.63 4.77 -12.12
N ASP A 40 0.23 5.91 -11.54
CA ASP A 40 -0.24 7.11 -12.25
C ASP A 40 0.89 7.93 -12.91
N ARG A 41 2.16 7.54 -12.71
CA ARG A 41 3.36 8.25 -13.14
C ARG A 41 4.54 7.29 -13.37
N PRO A 42 5.59 7.73 -14.08
CA PRO A 42 6.79 6.91 -14.29
C PRO A 42 7.51 6.57 -12.98
N ILE A 43 8.05 5.36 -12.90
CA ILE A 43 8.86 4.90 -11.77
C ILE A 43 10.23 5.60 -11.82
N SER A 44 10.59 6.34 -10.77
CA SER A 44 11.92 6.97 -10.72
C SER A 44 13.02 5.90 -10.61
N PRO A 45 14.21 6.12 -11.21
CA PRO A 45 15.34 5.20 -11.05
C PRO A 45 15.74 4.97 -9.59
N GLN A 46 15.59 5.99 -8.73
CA GLN A 46 15.89 5.92 -7.31
C GLN A 46 14.93 4.99 -6.58
N ALA A 47 13.63 5.10 -6.83
CA ALA A 47 12.64 4.21 -6.25
C ALA A 47 12.82 2.77 -6.77
N MET A 48 13.00 2.63 -8.09
CA MET A 48 13.28 1.33 -8.72
C MET A 48 14.52 0.65 -8.15
N ALA A 49 15.57 1.40 -7.81
CA ALA A 49 16.76 0.84 -7.17
C ALA A 49 16.49 0.27 -5.76
N ILE A 50 15.44 0.74 -5.09
CA ILE A 50 15.01 0.28 -3.76
C ILE A 50 14.10 -0.95 -3.90
N HIS A 51 12.92 -0.78 -4.53
CA HIS A 51 11.87 -1.81 -4.58
C HIS A 51 12.04 -2.83 -5.71
N ARG A 52 12.86 -2.53 -6.72
CA ARG A 52 13.19 -3.41 -7.87
C ARG A 52 12.04 -3.77 -8.81
N ILE A 53 10.82 -3.28 -8.54
CA ILE A 53 9.68 -3.33 -9.45
C ILE A 53 9.95 -2.49 -10.72
N THR A 54 9.75 -3.09 -11.88
CA THR A 54 9.96 -2.46 -13.20
C THR A 54 8.64 -2.05 -13.86
N GLU A 55 8.69 -1.11 -14.80
CA GLU A 55 7.53 -0.69 -15.61
C GLU A 55 6.80 -1.89 -16.26
N ALA A 56 7.57 -2.87 -16.75
CA ALA A 56 7.01 -4.08 -17.37
C ALA A 56 6.23 -4.97 -16.39
N MET A 57 6.61 -4.98 -15.11
CA MET A 57 5.90 -5.78 -14.09
C MET A 57 4.52 -5.22 -13.76
N VAL A 58 4.33 -3.91 -13.94
CA VAL A 58 3.12 -3.18 -13.55
C VAL A 58 2.26 -2.70 -14.73
N ALA A 59 2.76 -2.82 -15.96
CA ALA A 59 2.10 -2.26 -17.15
C ALA A 59 0.66 -2.76 -17.37
N ASP A 60 0.37 -4.01 -17.02
CA ASP A 60 -0.92 -4.68 -17.18
C ASP A 60 -1.70 -4.83 -15.86
N LYS A 61 -1.22 -4.22 -14.78
CA LYS A 61 -1.84 -4.30 -13.46
C LYS A 61 -3.01 -3.32 -13.30
N PRO A 62 -3.94 -3.61 -12.39
CA PRO A 62 -5.01 -2.68 -12.06
C PRO A 62 -4.45 -1.38 -11.46
N TRP A 63 -5.26 -0.31 -11.49
CA TRP A 63 -4.96 0.94 -10.82
C TRP A 63 -5.23 0.82 -9.31
N ILE A 64 -4.70 1.76 -8.52
CA ILE A 64 -4.84 1.68 -7.05
C ILE A 64 -6.31 1.73 -6.62
N GLU A 65 -7.17 2.44 -7.37
CA GLU A 65 -8.60 2.58 -7.09
C GLU A 65 -9.35 1.24 -7.19
N ASP A 66 -8.89 0.35 -8.06
CA ASP A 66 -9.48 -0.98 -8.25
C ASP A 66 -8.98 -1.98 -7.18
N VAL A 67 -7.77 -1.75 -6.64
CA VAL A 67 -7.08 -2.66 -5.70
C VAL A 67 -7.37 -2.32 -4.24
N ILE A 68 -7.43 -1.03 -3.91
CA ILE A 68 -7.55 -0.55 -2.53
C ILE A 68 -8.77 -1.11 -1.77
N PRO A 69 -9.92 -1.44 -2.41
CA PRO A 69 -11.05 -2.02 -1.68
C PRO A 69 -10.75 -3.36 -1.00
N HIS A 70 -9.78 -4.14 -1.49
CA HIS A 70 -9.34 -5.38 -0.84
C HIS A 70 -8.71 -5.15 0.54
N TYR A 71 -8.19 -3.95 0.78
CA TYR A 71 -7.50 -3.60 2.02
C TYR A 71 -8.43 -2.95 3.05
N TYR A 72 -9.69 -2.67 2.69
CA TYR A 72 -10.70 -2.13 3.59
C TYR A 72 -11.16 -3.12 4.67
N GLY A 73 -11.90 -2.61 5.65
CA GLY A 73 -12.54 -3.41 6.69
C GLY A 73 -11.70 -3.63 7.96
N SER A 74 -10.49 -3.08 8.04
CA SER A 74 -9.77 -2.97 9.32
C SER A 74 -10.18 -1.68 10.05
N GLU A 75 -10.35 -1.77 11.37
CA GLU A 75 -10.52 -0.60 12.23
C GLU A 75 -9.21 0.18 12.41
N TRP A 76 -8.08 -0.53 12.35
CA TRP A 76 -6.75 0.01 12.63
C TRP A 76 -5.78 -0.33 11.51
N TYR A 77 -5.15 0.70 10.94
CA TYR A 77 -4.05 0.56 9.98
C TYR A 77 -2.73 0.99 10.63
N VAL A 78 -1.70 0.17 10.46
CA VAL A 78 -0.37 0.38 11.04
C VAL A 78 0.66 0.43 9.92
N ALA A 79 1.54 1.43 9.92
CA ALA A 79 2.63 1.56 8.96
C ALA A 79 3.84 2.23 9.61
N HIS A 80 5.05 1.87 9.17
CA HIS A 80 6.29 2.44 9.69
C HIS A 80 6.58 3.76 8.97
N ASN A 81 6.20 4.88 9.60
CA ASN A 81 6.01 6.22 8.99
C ASN A 81 4.67 6.38 8.26
N ALA A 82 3.56 6.01 8.93
CA ALA A 82 2.20 6.08 8.39
C ALA A 82 1.78 7.41 7.75
N SER A 83 2.42 8.54 8.11
CA SER A 83 2.22 9.83 7.44
C SER A 83 2.58 9.82 5.95
N PHE A 84 3.50 8.94 5.53
CA PHE A 84 3.84 8.71 4.13
C PHE A 84 2.72 7.93 3.44
N ASP A 85 2.42 6.71 3.91
CA ASP A 85 1.41 5.83 3.32
C ASP A 85 0.04 6.52 3.22
N ARG A 86 -0.38 7.18 4.30
CA ARG A 86 -1.65 7.93 4.33
C ARG A 86 -1.70 9.06 3.29
N ARG A 87 -0.56 9.65 2.93
CA ARG A 87 -0.51 10.74 1.95
C ARG A 87 -0.56 10.22 0.52
N VAL A 88 -0.01 9.04 0.25
CA VAL A 88 0.12 8.50 -1.11
C VAL A 88 -1.02 7.54 -1.49
N LEU A 89 -1.68 6.93 -0.50
CA LEU A 89 -2.84 6.09 -0.71
C LEU A 89 -4.15 6.89 -0.84
N PRO A 90 -5.16 6.34 -1.54
CA PRO A 90 -6.54 6.79 -1.39
C PRO A 90 -6.99 6.76 0.08
N GLU A 91 -8.04 7.53 0.39
CA GLU A 91 -8.61 7.52 1.73
C GLU A 91 -9.10 6.11 2.12
N MET A 92 -8.57 5.61 3.24
CA MET A 92 -8.98 4.33 3.81
C MET A 92 -10.14 4.57 4.78
N PRO A 93 -11.28 3.88 4.63
CA PRO A 93 -12.38 3.99 5.56
C PRO A 93 -11.94 3.40 6.91
N VAL A 94 -11.87 4.25 7.93
CA VAL A 94 -11.65 3.88 9.33
C VAL A 94 -12.95 4.05 10.10
N SER A 95 -13.26 3.10 10.98
CA SER A 95 -14.51 3.08 11.76
C SER A 95 -14.55 4.12 12.89
N GLY A 96 -13.42 4.76 13.24
CA GLY A 96 -13.38 5.85 14.21
C GLY A 96 -11.99 6.45 14.40
N PHE A 97 -11.95 7.70 14.87
CA PHE A 97 -10.74 8.30 15.44
C PHE A 97 -10.70 7.93 16.93
N ALA A 98 -9.74 7.10 17.35
CA ALA A 98 -9.29 7.18 18.75
C ALA A 98 -8.29 8.34 18.86
N PRO A 99 -8.36 9.14 19.94
CA PRO A 99 -7.30 10.08 20.29
C PRO A 99 -5.98 9.36 20.60
#